data_AF-A0A139AF37-F1
#
_entry.id   AF-A0A139AF37-F1
#
_cell.length_a   1.000
_cell.length_b   1.000
_cell.length_c   1.000
_cell.angle_alpha   90.00
_cell.angle_beta   90.00
_cell.angle_gamma   90.00
#
_symmetry.space_group_name_H-M   'P 1'
#
loop_
_entity.id
_entity.type
_entity.pdbx_description
1 polymer ?
#
loop_
_entity_poly.entity_id
_entity_poly.type
_entity_poly.pdbx_seq_one_letter_code
_entity_poly.pdbx_strand_id
1 'polypeptide(L)'
;MPTESTPDGVICDGDVCYPPGMAPSHLKDAAASSQDSSELPGCLAPFKGLVDDQGKPLDDQQIASLRNKVVGLYFSAQWCPPCRAFSPVLSEFLKNHKEEFAVVYVSADNTKEQMMDNVRGKGYWVVPFEEALLRQSLSSTHKITGIPTLVVVDGKTGTAFSRSGRTALIKDKVKAWEEWKEGRCSAEEAGGGAGLSGVTSVVLNLVAQAVQAMVIYWLLKYFFPTWFEGDRGAKTAAKVLTGADDSDDYYEDD
;
A
#
# COMPACT_ATOMS: atom_id res chain seq x y z
N MET A 1 -0.51 -16.74 45.50
CA MET A 1 -1.79 -16.07 45.22
C MET A 1 -2.04 -16.19 43.73
N PRO A 2 -3.20 -16.69 43.28
CA PRO A 2 -3.45 -16.89 41.85
C PRO A 2 -3.60 -15.53 41.16
N THR A 3 -2.92 -15.36 40.03
CA THR A 3 -3.12 -14.23 39.12
C THR A 3 -4.46 -14.41 38.41
N GLU A 4 -5.49 -13.71 38.86
CA GLU A 4 -6.78 -13.63 38.16
C GLU A 4 -6.58 -12.98 36.80
N SER A 5 -6.68 -13.79 35.74
CA SER A 5 -6.89 -13.30 34.38
C SER A 5 -8.25 -12.60 34.34
N THR A 6 -8.29 -11.33 33.97
CA THR A 6 -9.55 -10.62 33.73
C THR A 6 -10.34 -11.32 32.63
N PRO A 7 -11.63 -11.64 32.86
CA PRO A 7 -12.46 -12.29 31.85
C PRO A 7 -12.69 -11.38 30.63
N ASP A 8 -12.82 -11.99 29.46
CA ASP A 8 -13.03 -11.29 28.18
C ASP A 8 -14.27 -10.38 28.24
N GLY A 9 -14.12 -9.14 27.77
CA GLY A 9 -15.23 -8.19 27.59
C GLY A 9 -15.51 -7.23 28.75
N VAL A 10 -14.64 -7.16 29.75
CA VAL A 10 -14.71 -6.13 30.81
C VAL A 10 -14.12 -4.81 30.29
N ILE A 11 -14.86 -3.71 30.45
CA ILE A 11 -14.43 -2.35 30.09
C ILE A 11 -14.08 -1.61 31.38
N CYS A 12 -12.87 -1.07 31.50
CA CYS A 12 -12.45 -0.31 32.68
C CYS A 12 -12.24 1.17 32.37
N ASP A 13 -12.68 2.03 33.30
CA ASP A 13 -12.43 3.47 33.32
C ASP A 13 -11.80 3.83 34.67
N GLY A 14 -10.50 4.11 34.66
CA GLY A 14 -9.69 4.19 35.87
C GLY A 14 -9.75 2.89 36.68
N ASP A 15 -10.13 3.01 37.96
CA ASP A 15 -10.23 1.88 38.89
C ASP A 15 -11.59 1.15 38.83
N VAL A 16 -12.51 1.57 37.95
CA VAL A 16 -13.86 1.01 37.85
C VAL A 16 -13.98 0.16 36.59
N CYS A 17 -14.22 -1.13 36.77
CA CYS A 17 -14.41 -2.09 35.69
C CYS A 17 -15.89 -2.51 35.58
N TYR A 18 -16.43 -2.45 34.37
CA TYR A 18 -17.81 -2.80 34.04
C TYR A 18 -17.87 -4.17 33.36
N PRO A 19 -18.76 -5.07 33.79
CA PRO A 19 -19.00 -6.32 33.08
C PRO A 19 -19.63 -6.05 31.69
N PRO A 20 -19.53 -7.02 30.76
CA PRO A 20 -20.04 -6.87 29.40
C PRO A 20 -21.49 -6.36 29.38
N GLY A 21 -21.75 -5.29 28.62
CA GLY A 21 -23.10 -4.71 28.45
C GLY A 21 -23.51 -3.63 29.47
N MET A 22 -22.83 -3.53 30.62
CA MET A 22 -23.16 -2.59 31.70
C MET A 22 -22.31 -1.32 31.73
N ALA A 23 -21.37 -1.18 30.79
CA ALA A 23 -20.59 0.06 30.66
C ALA A 23 -21.49 1.26 30.32
N PRO A 24 -21.22 2.44 30.91
CA PRO A 24 -21.84 3.72 30.53
C PRO A 24 -21.71 3.99 29.03
N SER A 25 -22.69 4.69 28.44
CA SER A 25 -22.72 4.99 27.00
C SER A 25 -21.42 5.65 26.51
N HIS A 26 -20.87 6.59 27.29
CA HIS A 26 -19.63 7.29 26.94
C HIS A 26 -18.38 6.39 26.89
N LEU A 27 -18.41 5.20 27.50
CA LEU A 27 -17.33 4.21 27.45
C LEU A 27 -17.57 3.12 26.40
N LYS A 28 -18.82 2.96 25.94
CA LYS A 28 -19.15 2.08 24.80
C LYS A 28 -18.60 2.65 23.49
N ASP A 29 -18.52 3.98 23.38
CA ASP A 29 -17.98 4.66 22.20
C ASP A 29 -16.46 4.48 22.03
N ALA A 30 -15.72 4.18 23.11
CA ALA A 30 -14.28 3.90 23.07
C ALA A 30 -13.95 2.45 22.66
N ALA A 31 -14.84 1.50 22.92
CA ALA A 31 -14.69 0.09 22.53
C ALA A 31 -15.39 -0.27 21.20
N ALA A 32 -16.21 0.64 20.66
CA ALA A 32 -16.95 0.48 19.42
C ALA A 32 -16.50 1.47 18.33
N SER A 33 -15.20 1.59 18.10
CA SER A 33 -14.68 1.93 16.75
C SER A 33 -14.60 0.64 15.92
N SER A 34 -15.71 -0.06 15.79
CA SER A 34 -15.87 -1.06 14.74
C SER A 34 -16.00 -0.31 13.43
N GLN A 35 -14.97 -0.39 12.60
CA GLN A 35 -15.03 0.04 11.20
C GLN A 35 -16.30 -0.51 10.57
N ASP A 36 -17.17 0.39 10.12
CA ASP A 36 -18.27 0.02 9.24
C ASP A 36 -17.66 -0.51 7.94
N SER A 37 -17.63 -1.84 7.83
CA SER A 37 -17.08 -2.57 6.68
C SER A 37 -17.76 -2.21 5.34
N SER A 38 -18.85 -1.44 5.36
CA SER A 38 -19.55 -0.99 4.16
C SER A 38 -18.98 0.27 3.49
N GLU A 39 -18.31 1.19 4.21
CA GLU A 39 -17.92 2.49 3.64
C GLU A 39 -16.53 2.52 2.99
N LEU A 40 -16.48 2.71 1.66
CA LEU A 40 -15.22 2.76 0.90
C LEU A 40 -14.22 3.80 1.48
N PRO A 41 -12.90 3.52 1.43
CA PRO A 41 -11.91 4.39 2.06
C PRO A 41 -11.43 5.51 1.12
N GLY A 42 -10.86 6.57 1.69
CA GLY A 42 -10.12 7.60 0.96
C GLY A 42 -10.89 8.22 -0.20
N CYS A 43 -10.27 8.29 -1.39
CA CYS A 43 -10.92 8.87 -2.57
C CYS A 43 -12.04 8.00 -3.17
N LEU A 44 -12.25 6.77 -2.66
CA LEU A 44 -13.35 5.90 -3.05
C LEU A 44 -14.60 6.08 -2.17
N ALA A 45 -14.47 6.73 -1.00
CA ALA A 45 -15.57 6.99 -0.06
C ALA A 45 -16.84 7.62 -0.69
N PRO A 46 -16.72 8.51 -1.69
CA PRO A 46 -17.90 9.12 -2.31
C PRO A 46 -18.74 8.16 -3.17
N PHE A 47 -18.28 6.95 -3.48
CA PHE A 47 -19.00 6.02 -4.36
C PHE A 47 -20.05 5.22 -3.59
N LYS A 48 -21.31 5.65 -3.67
CA LYS A 48 -22.48 4.93 -3.12
C LYS A 48 -23.56 4.58 -4.16
N GLY A 49 -23.37 4.94 -5.43
CA GLY A 49 -24.40 4.79 -6.47
C GLY A 49 -23.84 4.65 -7.88
N LEU A 50 -22.87 3.75 -8.09
CA LEU A 50 -22.31 3.51 -9.41
C LEU A 50 -23.29 2.71 -10.30
N VAL A 51 -23.19 2.91 -11.61
CA VAL A 51 -23.91 2.10 -12.60
C VAL A 51 -22.92 1.31 -13.46
N ASP A 52 -23.37 0.22 -14.08
CA ASP A 52 -22.60 -0.53 -15.04
C ASP A 52 -22.55 0.17 -16.42
N ASP A 53 -21.88 -0.48 -17.38
CA ASP A 53 -21.74 0.04 -18.74
C ASP A 53 -23.02 0.01 -19.59
N GLN A 54 -24.13 -0.49 -19.03
CA GLN A 54 -25.48 -0.43 -19.59
C GLN A 54 -26.37 0.59 -18.85
N GLY A 55 -25.86 1.21 -17.79
CA GLY A 55 -26.58 2.18 -16.96
C GLY A 55 -27.45 1.52 -15.90
N LYS A 56 -27.28 0.22 -15.64
CA LYS A 56 -27.96 -0.48 -14.54
C LYS A 56 -27.23 -0.18 -13.22
N PRO A 57 -27.94 0.16 -12.13
CA PRO A 57 -27.33 0.32 -10.82
C PRO A 57 -26.57 -0.93 -10.36
N LEU A 58 -25.38 -0.71 -9.81
CA LEU A 58 -24.60 -1.72 -9.10
C LEU A 58 -25.10 -1.81 -7.66
N ASP A 59 -25.13 -3.02 -7.11
CA ASP A 59 -25.48 -3.21 -5.70
C ASP A 59 -24.32 -2.85 -4.76
N ASP A 60 -24.62 -2.68 -3.47
CA ASP A 60 -23.64 -2.27 -2.47
C ASP A 60 -22.50 -3.29 -2.31
N GLN A 61 -22.77 -4.58 -2.53
CA GLN A 61 -21.76 -5.63 -2.44
C GLN A 61 -20.77 -5.54 -3.61
N GLN A 62 -21.28 -5.27 -4.82
CA GLN A 62 -20.46 -5.00 -5.99
C GLN A 62 -19.59 -3.77 -5.72
N ILE A 63 -20.16 -2.66 -5.26
CA ILE A 63 -19.40 -1.43 -4.96
C ILE A 63 -18.34 -1.68 -3.87
N ALA A 64 -18.69 -2.40 -2.80
CA ALA A 64 -17.75 -2.75 -1.73
C ALA A 64 -16.59 -3.65 -2.22
N SER A 65 -16.78 -4.42 -3.30
CA SER A 65 -15.72 -5.25 -3.88
C SER A 65 -14.54 -4.45 -4.45
N LEU A 66 -14.69 -3.12 -4.66
CA LEU A 66 -13.58 -2.24 -5.03
C LEU A 66 -12.45 -2.28 -3.99
N ARG A 67 -12.75 -2.58 -2.72
CA ARG A 67 -11.72 -2.67 -1.67
C ARG A 67 -10.65 -3.73 -1.93
N ASN A 68 -10.98 -4.74 -2.72
CA ASN A 68 -10.10 -5.87 -3.01
C ASN A 68 -9.43 -5.74 -4.37
N LYS A 69 -9.51 -4.57 -5.01
CA LYS A 69 -9.04 -4.34 -6.38
C LYS A 69 -8.12 -3.13 -6.47
N VAL A 70 -7.29 -3.12 -7.49
CA VAL A 70 -6.71 -1.89 -8.02
C VAL A 70 -7.80 -1.14 -8.79
N VAL A 71 -8.00 0.14 -8.49
CA VAL A 71 -9.07 0.94 -9.08
C VAL A 71 -8.48 2.02 -9.99
N GLY A 72 -8.86 2.01 -11.25
CA GLY A 72 -8.56 3.08 -12.21
C GLY A 72 -9.70 4.09 -12.29
N LEU A 73 -9.51 5.29 -11.74
CA LEU A 73 -10.41 6.42 -11.97
C LEU A 73 -10.10 7.01 -13.36
N TYR A 74 -10.99 6.77 -14.31
CA TYR A 74 -10.80 7.13 -15.71
C TYR A 74 -11.61 8.36 -16.08
N PHE A 75 -10.92 9.51 -16.18
CA PHE A 75 -11.49 10.79 -16.59
C PHE A 75 -11.44 10.91 -18.11
N SER A 76 -12.59 11.00 -18.75
CA SER A 76 -12.70 10.87 -20.21
C SER A 76 -14.00 11.47 -20.76
N ALA A 77 -14.10 11.55 -22.08
CA ALA A 77 -15.31 11.96 -22.79
C ALA A 77 -15.38 11.35 -24.20
N GLN A 78 -16.60 11.16 -24.71
CA GLN A 78 -16.87 10.70 -26.06
C GLN A 78 -16.44 11.70 -27.13
N TRP A 79 -16.63 13.00 -26.90
CA TRP A 79 -16.27 14.05 -27.85
C TRP A 79 -14.76 14.19 -28.05
N CYS A 80 -13.96 13.72 -27.08
CA CYS A 80 -12.50 13.83 -27.05
C CYS A 80 -11.79 12.77 -27.92
N PRO A 81 -11.09 13.15 -29.01
CA PRO A 81 -10.39 12.19 -29.88
C PRO A 81 -9.34 11.30 -29.20
N PRO A 82 -8.39 11.83 -28.39
CA PRO A 82 -7.40 10.97 -27.74
C PRO A 82 -8.04 10.03 -26.70
N CYS A 83 -9.20 10.40 -26.15
CA CYS A 83 -9.98 9.57 -25.23
C CYS A 83 -10.54 8.33 -25.95
N ARG A 84 -11.11 8.52 -27.15
CA ARG A 84 -11.60 7.42 -27.99
C ARG A 84 -10.48 6.48 -28.42
N ALA A 85 -9.27 6.99 -28.66
CA ALA A 85 -8.11 6.17 -29.00
C ALA A 85 -7.60 5.33 -27.81
N PHE A 86 -7.63 5.87 -26.59
CA PHE A 86 -7.15 5.16 -25.40
C PHE A 86 -8.18 4.16 -24.84
N SER A 87 -9.47 4.44 -24.98
CA SER A 87 -10.54 3.61 -24.42
C SER A 87 -10.46 2.11 -24.80
N PRO A 88 -10.20 1.71 -26.05
CA PRO A 88 -10.03 0.29 -26.41
C PRO A 88 -8.86 -0.38 -25.67
N VAL A 89 -7.75 0.34 -25.50
CA VAL A 89 -6.55 -0.17 -24.79
C VAL A 89 -6.89 -0.47 -23.33
N LEU A 90 -7.60 0.45 -22.67
CA LEU A 90 -8.00 0.28 -21.28
C LEU A 90 -9.06 -0.82 -21.12
N SER A 91 -10.03 -0.91 -22.02
CA SER A 91 -11.06 -1.97 -21.97
C SER A 91 -10.45 -3.36 -22.16
N GLU A 92 -9.50 -3.52 -23.08
CA GLU A 92 -8.75 -4.77 -23.24
C GLU A 92 -7.96 -5.11 -21.97
N PHE A 93 -7.27 -4.13 -21.40
CA PHE A 93 -6.53 -4.33 -20.15
C PHE A 93 -7.44 -4.77 -19.00
N LEU A 94 -8.61 -4.13 -18.85
CA LEU A 94 -9.61 -4.50 -17.86
C LEU A 94 -10.13 -5.92 -18.08
N LYS A 95 -10.41 -6.33 -19.32
CA LYS A 95 -10.88 -7.69 -19.62
C LYS A 95 -9.88 -8.75 -19.16
N ASN A 96 -8.59 -8.50 -19.31
CA ASN A 96 -7.51 -9.41 -18.91
C ASN A 96 -7.27 -9.43 -17.38
N HIS A 97 -7.72 -8.42 -16.64
CA HIS A 97 -7.47 -8.27 -15.21
C HIS A 97 -8.74 -8.07 -14.37
N LYS A 98 -9.92 -8.41 -14.89
CA LYS A 98 -11.24 -8.10 -14.29
C LYS A 98 -11.42 -8.55 -12.83
N GLU A 99 -10.67 -9.56 -12.42
CA GLU A 99 -10.72 -10.12 -11.06
C GLU A 99 -10.02 -9.21 -10.05
N GLU A 100 -8.95 -8.54 -10.46
CA GLU A 100 -8.07 -7.73 -9.60
C GLU A 100 -8.11 -6.22 -9.92
N PHE A 101 -8.63 -5.85 -11.09
CA PHE A 101 -8.71 -4.47 -11.57
C PHE A 101 -10.15 -4.06 -11.87
N ALA A 102 -10.51 -2.82 -11.49
CA ALA A 102 -11.76 -2.18 -11.84
C ALA A 102 -11.52 -0.78 -12.40
N VAL A 103 -12.39 -0.34 -13.31
CA VAL A 103 -12.35 1.02 -13.85
C VAL A 103 -13.63 1.74 -13.44
N VAL A 104 -13.47 2.89 -12.78
CA VAL A 104 -14.56 3.82 -12.51
C VAL A 104 -14.44 5.00 -13.46
N TYR A 105 -15.37 5.08 -14.41
CA TYR A 105 -15.47 6.11 -15.43
C TYR A 105 -16.08 7.39 -14.84
N VAL A 106 -15.34 8.49 -14.98
CA VAL A 106 -15.77 9.83 -14.57
C VAL A 106 -15.94 10.67 -15.82
N SER A 107 -17.20 10.93 -16.17
CA SER A 107 -17.55 11.57 -17.44
C SER A 107 -17.34 13.08 -17.44
N ALA A 108 -16.68 13.57 -18.49
CA ALA A 108 -16.67 14.97 -18.93
C ALA A 108 -17.54 15.21 -20.18
N ASP A 109 -18.45 14.27 -20.50
CA ASP A 109 -19.43 14.44 -21.59
C ASP A 109 -20.49 15.47 -21.25
N ASN A 110 -21.08 16.06 -22.29
CA ASN A 110 -22.11 17.09 -22.15
C ASN A 110 -23.52 16.48 -22.03
N THR A 111 -23.69 15.22 -22.43
CA THR A 111 -24.97 14.50 -22.31
C THR A 111 -24.79 13.08 -21.80
N LYS A 112 -25.86 12.52 -21.22
CA LYS A 112 -25.88 11.14 -20.73
C LYS A 112 -25.71 10.14 -21.87
N GLU A 113 -26.29 10.42 -23.04
CA GLU A 113 -26.21 9.57 -24.22
C GLU A 113 -24.77 9.45 -24.71
N GLN A 114 -24.04 10.56 -24.78
CA GLN A 114 -22.62 10.56 -25.13
C GLN A 114 -21.80 9.72 -24.15
N MET A 115 -22.04 9.89 -22.85
CA MET A 115 -21.40 9.10 -21.81
C MET A 115 -21.68 7.61 -21.99
N MET A 116 -22.95 7.23 -22.14
CA MET A 116 -23.37 5.83 -22.25
C MET A 116 -22.86 5.18 -23.54
N ASP A 117 -22.91 5.89 -24.67
CA ASP A 117 -22.35 5.41 -25.94
C ASP A 117 -20.84 5.19 -25.85
N ASN A 118 -20.14 6.00 -25.06
CA ASN A 118 -18.71 5.78 -24.84
C ASN A 118 -18.48 4.53 -23.98
N VAL A 119 -19.20 4.32 -22.89
CA VAL A 119 -18.87 3.21 -21.96
C VAL A 119 -19.41 1.85 -22.40
N ARG A 120 -20.43 1.81 -23.27
CA ARG A 120 -21.14 0.58 -23.66
C ARG A 120 -20.20 -0.56 -24.08
N GLY A 121 -20.30 -1.70 -23.38
CA GLY A 121 -19.56 -2.93 -23.68
C GLY A 121 -18.08 -2.90 -23.27
N LYS A 122 -17.64 -1.87 -22.53
CA LYS A 122 -16.26 -1.76 -22.05
C LYS A 122 -16.05 -2.40 -20.67
N GLY A 123 -17.12 -2.71 -19.95
CA GLY A 123 -17.09 -3.27 -18.59
C GLY A 123 -16.76 -2.25 -17.50
N TYR A 124 -16.85 -0.95 -17.81
CA TYR A 124 -16.58 0.11 -16.84
C TYR A 124 -17.73 0.24 -15.85
N TRP A 125 -17.39 0.60 -14.62
CA TRP A 125 -18.36 1.15 -13.69
C TRP A 125 -18.38 2.66 -13.89
N VAL A 126 -19.52 3.29 -13.70
CA VAL A 126 -19.75 4.65 -14.18
C VAL A 126 -20.34 5.47 -13.06
N VAL A 127 -19.76 6.64 -12.82
CA VAL A 127 -20.40 7.66 -11.98
C VAL A 127 -21.62 8.18 -12.73
N PRO A 128 -22.85 8.11 -12.15
CA PRO A 128 -24.05 8.54 -12.85
C PRO A 128 -23.92 9.96 -13.42
N PHE A 129 -24.57 10.19 -14.56
CA PHE A 129 -24.48 11.48 -15.23
C PHE A 129 -25.06 12.61 -14.36
N GLU A 130 -26.12 12.28 -13.64
CA GLU A 130 -26.86 13.14 -12.72
C GLU A 130 -26.00 13.59 -11.52
N GLU A 131 -24.96 12.82 -11.17
CA GLU A 131 -24.03 13.11 -10.08
C GLU A 131 -22.94 14.13 -10.49
N ALA A 132 -23.37 15.29 -11.02
CA ALA A 132 -22.47 16.31 -11.55
C ALA A 132 -21.49 16.87 -10.51
N LEU A 133 -21.96 17.09 -9.28
CA LEU A 133 -21.13 17.59 -8.17
C LEU A 133 -20.03 16.58 -7.80
N LEU A 134 -20.37 15.29 -7.78
CA LEU A 134 -19.39 14.23 -7.52
C LEU A 134 -18.32 14.19 -8.63
N ARG A 135 -18.74 14.21 -9.90
CA ARG A 135 -17.80 14.23 -11.04
C ARG A 135 -16.86 15.44 -10.99
N GLN A 136 -17.38 16.62 -10.65
CA GLN A 136 -16.59 17.84 -10.49
C GLN A 136 -15.63 17.76 -9.28
N SER A 137 -16.11 17.24 -8.16
CA SER A 137 -15.32 17.07 -6.94
C SER A 137 -14.16 16.11 -7.15
N LEU A 138 -14.40 14.96 -7.81
CA LEU A 138 -13.35 14.00 -8.17
C LEU A 138 -12.30 14.64 -9.08
N SER A 139 -12.73 15.37 -10.10
CA SER A 139 -11.82 16.06 -11.03
C SER A 139 -10.95 17.09 -10.30
N SER A 140 -11.53 17.84 -9.37
CA SER A 140 -10.84 18.86 -8.58
C SER A 140 -9.87 18.23 -7.57
N THR A 141 -10.31 17.21 -6.85
CA THR A 141 -9.53 16.47 -5.84
C THR A 141 -8.28 15.85 -6.46
N HIS A 142 -8.43 15.25 -7.64
CA HIS A 142 -7.31 14.66 -8.38
C HIS A 142 -6.60 15.64 -9.30
N LYS A 143 -6.90 16.95 -9.21
CA LYS A 143 -6.31 18.05 -9.99
C LYS A 143 -6.20 17.70 -11.48
N ILE A 144 -7.30 17.22 -12.05
CA ILE A 144 -7.38 16.80 -13.45
C ILE A 144 -7.45 18.05 -14.33
N THR A 145 -6.40 18.29 -15.13
CA THR A 145 -6.31 19.44 -16.04
C THR A 145 -6.59 19.08 -17.50
N GLY A 146 -6.67 17.80 -17.83
CA GLY A 146 -6.91 17.32 -19.18
C GLY A 146 -7.37 15.88 -19.23
N ILE A 147 -8.00 15.51 -20.34
CA ILE A 147 -8.47 14.16 -20.64
C ILE A 147 -7.81 13.61 -21.93
N PRO A 148 -7.61 12.29 -22.06
CA PRO A 148 -7.87 11.27 -21.04
C PRO A 148 -6.82 11.25 -19.93
N THR A 149 -7.27 11.04 -18.69
CA THR A 149 -6.41 10.81 -17.51
C THR A 149 -6.89 9.57 -16.76
N LEU A 150 -5.95 8.71 -16.34
CA LEU A 150 -6.22 7.53 -15.53
C LEU A 150 -5.43 7.65 -14.22
N VAL A 151 -6.16 7.84 -13.12
CA VAL A 151 -5.60 7.84 -11.76
C VAL A 151 -5.76 6.44 -11.20
N VAL A 152 -4.67 5.86 -10.70
CA VAL A 152 -4.66 4.52 -10.11
C VAL A 152 -4.68 4.64 -8.60
N VAL A 153 -5.62 3.93 -8.00
CA VAL A 153 -5.98 3.99 -6.60
C VAL A 153 -5.94 2.58 -6.03
N ASP A 154 -5.39 2.45 -4.83
CA ASP A 154 -5.50 1.23 -4.04
C ASP A 154 -6.92 1.13 -3.47
N GLY A 155 -7.66 0.09 -3.84
CA GLY A 155 -9.01 -0.17 -3.36
C GLY A 155 -9.11 -0.25 -1.83
N LYS A 156 -8.09 -0.83 -1.18
CA LYS A 156 -8.09 -1.10 0.26
C LYS A 156 -7.91 0.18 1.07
N THR A 157 -7.05 1.08 0.62
CA THR A 157 -6.72 2.31 1.36
C THR A 157 -7.42 3.54 0.78
N GLY A 158 -7.92 3.46 -0.45
CA GLY A 158 -8.44 4.61 -1.18
C GLY A 158 -7.38 5.64 -1.53
N THR A 159 -6.09 5.28 -1.48
CA THR A 159 -4.98 6.19 -1.76
C THR A 159 -4.59 6.10 -3.22
N ALA A 160 -4.51 7.25 -3.88
CA ALA A 160 -3.99 7.33 -5.25
C ALA A 160 -2.47 7.20 -5.24
N PHE A 161 -1.93 6.21 -5.95
CA PHE A 161 -0.49 5.99 -6.06
C PHE A 161 0.05 6.27 -7.46
N SER A 162 -0.78 6.42 -8.50
CA SER A 162 -0.35 6.91 -9.82
C SER A 162 -1.39 7.85 -10.42
N ARG A 163 -0.94 8.90 -11.13
CA ARG A 163 -1.81 9.86 -11.86
C ARG A 163 -1.61 9.83 -13.37
N SER A 164 -0.74 8.93 -13.81
CA SER A 164 -0.15 8.82 -15.14
C SER A 164 -0.48 7.46 -15.77
N GLY A 165 -1.50 6.75 -15.25
CA GLY A 165 -1.81 5.38 -15.64
C GLY A 165 -2.07 5.20 -17.14
N ARG A 166 -2.54 6.27 -17.81
CA ARG A 166 -2.66 6.30 -19.27
C ARG A 166 -1.29 6.11 -19.95
N THR A 167 -0.31 6.91 -19.56
CA THR A 167 1.05 6.87 -20.12
C THR A 167 1.69 5.52 -19.80
N ALA A 168 1.55 5.04 -18.56
CA ALA A 168 2.07 3.75 -18.12
C ALA A 168 1.54 2.59 -18.99
N LEU A 169 0.21 2.52 -19.21
CA LEU A 169 -0.39 1.46 -20.05
C LEU A 169 0.00 1.54 -21.52
N ILE A 170 0.19 2.76 -22.07
CA ILE A 170 0.62 2.92 -23.46
C ILE A 170 2.09 2.50 -23.63
N LYS A 171 2.94 2.80 -22.64
CA LYS A 171 4.38 2.50 -22.67
C LYS A 171 4.64 1.01 -22.48
N ASP A 172 4.12 0.42 -21.40
CA ASP A 172 4.34 -0.98 -21.04
C ASP A 172 3.23 -1.48 -20.09
N LYS A 173 2.28 -2.25 -20.63
CA LYS A 173 1.15 -2.79 -19.87
C LYS A 173 1.59 -3.74 -18.75
N VAL A 174 2.65 -4.52 -18.98
CA VAL A 174 3.11 -5.55 -18.03
C VAL A 174 3.78 -4.87 -16.86
N LYS A 175 4.74 -3.98 -17.13
CA LYS A 175 5.41 -3.21 -16.09
C LYS A 175 4.43 -2.36 -15.27
N ALA A 176 3.49 -1.68 -15.94
CA ALA A 176 2.47 -0.89 -15.25
C ALA A 176 1.69 -1.76 -14.26
N TRP A 177 1.28 -2.97 -14.67
CA TRP A 177 0.53 -3.86 -13.80
C TRP A 177 1.34 -4.36 -12.61
N GLU A 178 2.59 -4.76 -12.82
CA GLU A 178 3.49 -5.18 -11.73
C GLU A 178 3.65 -4.08 -10.68
N GLU A 179 3.86 -2.83 -11.10
CA GLU A 179 3.98 -1.69 -10.19
C GLU A 179 2.68 -1.42 -9.42
N TRP A 180 1.53 -1.51 -10.08
CA TRP A 180 0.23 -1.23 -9.48
C TRP A 180 -0.18 -2.27 -8.44
N LYS A 181 0.15 -3.56 -8.66
CA LYS A 181 -0.10 -4.62 -7.67
C LYS A 181 0.69 -4.43 -6.37
N GLU A 182 1.84 -3.77 -6.45
CA GLU A 182 2.66 -3.44 -5.29
C GLU A 182 2.29 -2.09 -4.67
N GLY A 183 1.26 -1.40 -5.19
CA GLY A 183 0.84 -0.08 -4.74
C GLY A 183 1.90 1.01 -4.98
N ARG A 184 2.79 0.82 -5.96
CA ARG A 184 3.89 1.75 -6.25
C ARG A 184 3.59 2.67 -7.42
N CYS A 185 4.15 3.88 -7.40
CA CYS A 185 4.27 4.77 -8.56
C CYS A 185 5.62 4.53 -9.25
N SER A 186 5.67 4.66 -10.58
CA SER A 186 6.94 4.64 -11.30
C SER A 186 7.84 5.81 -10.86
N ALA A 187 9.08 5.51 -10.45
CA ALA A 187 10.01 6.49 -9.87
C ALA A 187 10.42 7.63 -10.84
N GLU A 188 10.18 7.47 -12.13
CA GLU A 188 10.53 8.43 -13.18
C GLU A 188 9.57 9.64 -13.24
N GLU A 189 8.44 9.59 -12.52
CA GLU A 189 7.37 10.59 -12.59
C GLU A 189 7.35 11.56 -11.40
N ALA A 190 8.35 11.50 -10.52
CA ALA A 190 8.51 12.41 -9.37
C ALA A 190 9.06 13.82 -9.74
N GLY A 191 8.84 14.26 -10.98
CA GLY A 191 9.09 15.64 -11.40
C GLY A 191 7.98 16.58 -10.92
N GLY A 192 7.84 16.76 -9.60
CA GLY A 192 7.01 17.81 -9.01
C GLY A 192 6.11 17.34 -7.87
N GLY A 193 6.65 17.35 -6.64
CA GLY A 193 5.88 17.26 -5.40
C GLY A 193 6.36 16.16 -4.48
N ALA A 194 7.17 16.53 -3.50
CA ALA A 194 7.70 15.64 -2.47
C ALA A 194 6.59 14.91 -1.71
N GLY A 195 6.57 13.58 -1.81
CA GLY A 195 5.81 12.68 -0.96
C GLY A 195 6.76 11.61 -0.40
N LEU A 196 7.22 11.83 0.84
CA LEU A 196 8.02 10.87 1.60
C LEU A 196 7.13 9.72 2.09
N SER A 197 6.78 8.78 1.20
CA SER A 197 6.04 7.56 1.57
C SER A 197 6.81 6.27 1.26
N GLY A 198 7.97 6.35 0.61
CA GLY A 198 8.70 5.17 0.13
C GLY A 198 9.74 4.57 1.09
N VAL A 199 10.04 5.22 2.21
CA VAL A 199 11.11 4.77 3.13
C VAL A 199 10.64 3.84 4.24
N THR A 200 9.33 3.68 4.45
CA THR A 200 8.83 2.98 5.63
C THR A 200 9.08 1.47 5.57
N SER A 201 8.82 0.76 4.47
CA SER A 201 8.89 -0.71 4.48
C SER A 201 10.32 -1.28 4.58
N VAL A 202 11.31 -0.67 3.92
CA VAL A 202 12.70 -1.15 4.01
C VAL A 202 13.30 -0.79 5.38
N VAL A 203 13.04 0.42 5.89
CA VAL A 203 13.53 0.84 7.21
C VAL A 203 12.84 0.06 8.33
N LEU A 204 11.53 -0.20 8.25
CA LEU A 204 10.82 -1.05 9.22
C LEU A 204 11.37 -2.48 9.24
N ASN A 205 11.66 -3.07 8.07
CA ASN A 205 12.22 -4.42 8.01
C ASN A 205 13.66 -4.48 8.55
N LEU A 206 14.49 -3.47 8.25
CA LEU A 206 15.84 -3.34 8.82
C LEU A 206 15.81 -3.12 10.34
N VAL A 207 14.89 -2.29 10.83
CA VAL A 207 14.71 -2.06 12.28
C VAL A 207 14.22 -3.34 12.96
N ALA A 208 13.28 -4.06 12.37
CA ALA A 208 12.80 -5.34 12.90
C ALA A 208 13.91 -6.40 12.97
N GLN A 209 14.75 -6.52 11.93
CA GLN A 209 15.91 -7.42 11.93
C GLN A 209 16.94 -7.04 13.00
N ALA A 210 17.21 -5.73 13.18
CA ALA A 210 18.13 -5.27 14.22
C ALA A 210 17.60 -5.60 15.62
N VAL A 211 16.30 -5.41 15.87
CA VAL A 211 15.67 -5.77 17.15
C VAL A 211 15.73 -7.27 17.39
N GLN A 212 15.43 -8.11 16.40
CA GLN A 212 15.56 -9.57 16.51
C GLN A 212 17.00 -9.99 16.81
N ALA A 213 17.99 -9.41 16.13
CA ALA A 213 19.40 -9.70 16.38
C ALA A 213 19.82 -9.30 17.81
N MET A 214 19.34 -8.17 18.34
CA MET A 214 19.61 -7.76 19.72
C MET A 214 18.96 -8.68 20.75
N VAL A 215 17.72 -9.13 20.51
CA VAL A 215 17.04 -10.08 21.40
C VAL A 215 17.76 -11.43 21.39
N ILE A 216 18.16 -11.94 20.21
CA ILE A 216 18.94 -13.17 20.09
C ILE A 216 20.29 -13.03 20.81
N TYR A 217 21.00 -11.91 20.63
CA TYR A 217 22.27 -11.65 21.32
C TYR A 217 22.09 -11.64 22.85
N TRP A 218 21.06 -10.99 23.37
CA TRP A 218 20.78 -10.98 24.81
C TRP A 218 20.35 -12.35 25.36
N LEU A 219 19.56 -13.13 24.60
CA LEU A 219 19.20 -14.50 24.98
C LEU A 219 20.42 -15.42 25.00
N LEU A 220 21.28 -15.35 23.98
CA LEU A 220 22.53 -16.12 23.94
C LEU A 220 23.47 -15.73 25.08
N LYS A 221 23.58 -14.43 25.39
CA LYS A 221 24.39 -13.95 26.50
C LYS A 221 23.83 -14.37 27.87
N TYR A 222 22.51 -14.43 28.01
CA TYR A 222 21.87 -14.83 29.27
C TYR A 222 21.95 -16.34 29.53
N PHE A 223 21.75 -17.17 28.49
CA PHE A 223 21.76 -18.63 28.63
C PHE A 223 23.13 -19.30 28.42
N PHE A 224 24.05 -18.65 27.71
CA PHE A 224 25.40 -19.17 27.40
C PHE A 224 26.51 -18.14 27.68
N PRO A 225 26.67 -17.68 28.93
CA PRO A 225 27.63 -16.62 29.27
C PRO A 225 29.11 -17.01 28.97
N THR A 226 29.43 -18.29 29.02
CA THR A 226 30.81 -18.80 28.81
C THR A 226 31.28 -18.78 27.36
N TRP A 227 30.38 -18.60 26.39
CA TRP A 227 30.72 -18.60 24.97
C TRP A 227 31.34 -17.27 24.50
N PHE A 228 31.12 -16.18 25.25
CA PHE A 228 31.62 -14.84 24.89
C PHE A 228 32.83 -14.36 25.74
N GLU A 229 33.29 -15.14 26.72
CA GLU A 229 34.45 -14.80 27.56
C GLU A 229 35.77 -15.46 27.10
N GLY A 230 35.76 -16.12 25.93
CA GLY A 230 36.86 -16.94 25.42
C GLY A 230 37.95 -16.26 24.57
N ASP A 231 37.96 -14.93 24.39
CA ASP A 231 38.88 -14.27 23.43
C ASP A 231 39.93 -13.32 24.07
N ARG A 232 40.43 -13.66 25.26
CA ARG A 232 41.68 -13.07 25.81
C ARG A 232 42.89 -14.01 25.78
N GLY A 233 42.82 -15.09 24.99
CA GLY A 233 43.85 -16.15 24.94
C GLY A 233 44.68 -16.25 23.65
N ALA A 234 44.58 -15.31 22.70
CA ALA A 234 45.25 -15.42 21.40
C ALA A 234 46.22 -14.26 21.08
N LYS A 235 47.12 -13.95 22.02
CA LYS A 235 48.34 -13.14 21.75
C LYS A 235 49.60 -13.82 22.28
N THR A 236 49.78 -15.09 21.94
CA THR A 236 51.08 -15.77 22.05
C THR A 236 51.26 -16.74 20.88
N ALA A 237 51.24 -16.22 19.66
CA ALA A 237 51.57 -17.00 18.45
C ALA A 237 52.18 -16.13 17.34
N ALA A 238 53.08 -15.21 17.70
CA ALA A 238 53.90 -14.45 16.75
C ALA A 238 55.37 -14.31 17.20
N LYS A 239 55.88 -15.30 17.97
CA LYS A 239 57.29 -15.33 18.38
C LYS A 239 57.86 -16.75 18.57
N VAL A 240 57.54 -17.68 17.66
CA VAL A 240 58.13 -19.04 17.63
C VAL A 240 58.46 -19.50 16.19
N LEU A 241 58.50 -18.61 15.19
CA LEU A 241 58.90 -18.97 13.80
C LEU A 241 60.17 -18.25 13.30
N THR A 242 60.96 -17.66 14.19
CA THR A 242 62.34 -17.25 13.87
C THR A 242 63.27 -17.90 14.88
N GLY A 243 63.36 -19.23 14.81
CA GLY A 243 64.51 -19.95 15.33
C GLY A 243 65.67 -19.75 14.37
N ALA A 244 66.60 -18.88 14.76
CA ALA A 244 67.97 -18.88 14.27
C ALA A 244 68.83 -18.61 15.51
N ASP A 245 69.05 -19.69 16.26
CA ASP A 245 70.28 -19.84 17.04
C ASP A 245 71.39 -20.07 16.02
N ASP A 246 72.41 -19.20 16.00
CA ASP A 246 73.73 -19.56 15.51
C ASP A 246 74.74 -19.05 16.55
N SER A 247 75.19 -20.04 17.32
CA SER A 247 76.47 -20.21 18.02
C SER A 247 77.49 -19.06 18.01
N ASP A 248 77.90 -18.71 19.22
CA ASP A 248 79.26 -18.27 19.55
C ASP A 248 80.31 -19.22 18.95
N ASP A 249 81.37 -18.69 18.34
CA ASP A 249 82.75 -19.10 18.66
C ASP A 249 83.81 -18.17 18.05
N TYR A 250 84.77 -17.84 18.91
CA TYR A 250 86.02 -17.09 18.73
C TYR A 250 87.13 -17.99 18.15
N TYR A 251 88.10 -17.41 17.40
CA TYR A 251 89.58 -17.67 17.42
C TYR A 251 90.24 -16.88 16.25
N GLU A 252 90.91 -15.75 16.52
CA GLU A 252 92.37 -15.47 16.63
C GLU A 252 93.17 -15.35 15.31
N ASP A 253 93.81 -14.17 15.20
CA ASP A 253 95.19 -13.83 14.77
C ASP A 253 95.86 -14.49 13.55
N ASP A 254 96.19 -13.63 12.56
CA ASP A 254 97.57 -13.23 12.19
C ASP A 254 97.55 -11.99 11.26
#